data_AF-A0A3D8HZC7-F1
#
_entry.id   AF-A0A3D8HZC7-F1
#
_cell.length_a   1.000
_cell.length_b   1.000
_cell.length_c   1.000
_cell.angle_alpha   90.00
_cell.angle_beta   90.00
_cell.angle_gamma   90.00
#
_symmetry.space_group_name_H-M   'P 1'
#
loop_
_entity.id
_entity.type
_entity.pdbx_description
1 polymer ?
#
loop_
_entity_poly.entity_id
_entity_poly.type
_entity_poly.pdbx_seq_one_letter_code
_entity_poly.pdbx_strand_id
1 'polypeptide(L)'
;MIFQGYLIFPTTSAAFVASRALASPSFAKFGLIFEHCPAPREYSHDCTLAIYLESTKEDFSKEEILYLSTEFENLLAQKEIAFKFVCTSEKS
;
A
#
# COMPACT_ATOMS: atom_id res chain seq x y z
N MET A 1 -4.47 -6.00 -16.29
CA MET A 1 -4.80 -6.66 -15.00
C MET A 1 -4.98 -5.60 -13.92
N ILE A 2 -6.11 -5.59 -13.20
CA ILE A 2 -6.32 -4.67 -12.08
C ILE A 2 -5.34 -5.04 -10.97
N PHE A 3 -4.50 -4.07 -10.59
CA PHE A 3 -3.53 -4.21 -9.51
C PHE A 3 -4.18 -3.86 -8.17
N GLN A 4 -4.08 -4.79 -7.22
CA GLN A 4 -4.62 -4.65 -5.87
C GLN A 4 -3.59 -5.12 -4.84
N GLY A 5 -3.62 -4.53 -3.64
CA GLY A 5 -2.79 -4.95 -2.54
C GLY A 5 -3.12 -4.30 -1.21
N TYR A 6 -2.30 -4.62 -0.22
CA TYR A 6 -2.40 -4.10 1.13
C TYR A 6 -1.03 -3.61 1.62
N LEU A 7 -1.04 -2.49 2.33
CA LEU A 7 0.05 -2.10 3.22
C LEU A 7 -0.36 -2.45 4.64
N ILE A 8 0.40 -3.37 5.24
CA ILE A 8 0.25 -3.80 6.63
C ILE A 8 1.26 -3.03 7.48
N PHE A 9 0.80 -2.54 8.62
CA PHE A 9 1.61 -1.75 9.54
C PHE A 9 1.69 -2.45 10.90
N PRO A 10 2.70 -2.15 11.74
CA PRO A 10 2.79 -2.72 13.09
C PRO A 10 1.83 -2.06 14.08
N THR A 11 1.30 -0.87 13.76
CA THR A 11 0.35 -0.16 14.63
C THR A 11 -0.66 0.64 13.82
N THR A 12 -1.83 0.89 14.41
CA THR A 12 -2.87 1.76 13.83
C THR A 12 -2.34 3.17 13.59
N SER A 13 -1.52 3.70 14.50
CA SER A 13 -0.89 5.01 14.35
C SER A 13 0.00 5.08 13.11
N ALA A 14 0.82 4.05 12.87
CA ALA A 14 1.65 3.97 11.67
C ALA A 14 0.80 3.95 10.39
N ALA A 15 -0.31 3.21 10.37
CA ALA A 15 -1.25 3.20 9.25
C ALA A 15 -1.84 4.60 8.97
N PHE A 16 -2.26 5.33 10.01
CA PHE A 16 -2.78 6.69 9.82
C PHE A 16 -1.73 7.67 9.30
N VAL A 17 -0.50 7.62 9.82
CA VAL A 17 0.57 8.50 9.34
C VAL A 17 0.95 8.15 7.90
N ALA A 18 1.03 6.86 7.57
CA ALA A 18 1.28 6.39 6.21
C ALA A 18 0.20 6.85 5.25
N SER A 19 -1.09 6.74 5.60
CA SER A 19 -2.19 7.21 4.75
C SER A 19 -2.06 8.69 4.40
N ARG A 20 -1.68 9.54 5.35
CA ARG A 20 -1.45 10.97 5.09
C ARG A 20 -0.24 11.20 4.18
N ALA A 21 0.81 10.39 4.27
CA ALA A 21 1.96 10.48 3.38
C ALA A 21 1.60 10.04 1.95
N LEU A 22 0.81 8.97 1.82
CA LEU A 22 0.36 8.41 0.55
C LEU A 22 -0.68 9.29 -0.17
N ALA A 23 -1.44 10.10 0.57
CA ALA A 23 -2.33 11.12 0.01
C ALA A 23 -1.58 12.30 -0.66
N SER A 24 -0.24 12.29 -0.65
CA SER A 24 0.57 13.30 -1.31
C SER A 24 0.36 13.30 -2.84
N PRO A 25 0.41 14.48 -3.51
CA PRO A 25 0.32 14.58 -4.96
C PRO A 25 1.35 13.72 -5.71
N SER A 26 2.49 13.41 -5.09
CA SER A 26 3.53 12.55 -5.67
C SER A 26 3.03 11.14 -6.00
N PHE A 27 1.99 10.66 -5.31
CA PHE A 27 1.41 9.35 -5.55
C PHE A 27 0.19 9.38 -6.47
N ALA A 28 -0.40 10.55 -6.73
CA ALA A 28 -1.51 10.69 -7.66
C ALA A 28 -1.14 10.26 -9.09
N LYS A 29 0.14 10.38 -9.48
CA LYS A 29 0.67 9.94 -10.79
C LYS A 29 0.48 8.43 -11.06
N PHE A 30 0.37 7.63 -10.00
CA PHE A 30 0.19 6.19 -10.11
C PHE A 30 -1.26 5.78 -10.35
N GLY A 31 -2.23 6.68 -10.16
CA GLY A 31 -3.65 6.33 -10.27
C GLY A 31 -4.04 5.24 -9.28
N LEU A 32 -3.74 5.46 -8.00
CA LEU A 32 -4.06 4.53 -6.92
C LEU A 32 -5.13 5.12 -6.02
N ILE A 33 -6.09 4.29 -5.66
CA ILE A 33 -7.03 4.54 -4.57
C ILE A 33 -6.44 3.93 -3.32
N PHE A 34 -6.47 4.67 -2.21
CA PHE A 34 -6.04 4.19 -0.90
C PHE A 34 -7.21 4.25 0.06
N GLU A 35 -7.53 3.12 0.70
CA GLU A 35 -8.63 3.03 1.66
C GLU A 35 -8.17 2.32 2.93
N HIS A 36 -8.67 2.78 4.08
CA HIS A 36 -8.46 2.07 5.34
C HIS A 36 -9.39 0.87 5.41
N CYS A 37 -8.84 -0.31 5.70
CA CYS A 37 -9.62 -1.52 5.87
C CYS A 37 -9.13 -2.32 7.08
N PRO A 38 -9.95 -3.24 7.62
CA PRO A 38 -9.45 -4.25 8.54
C PRO A 38 -8.28 -5.01 7.89
N ALA A 39 -7.24 -5.29 8.66
CA ALA A 39 -6.13 -6.09 8.16
C ALA A 39 -6.62 -7.52 7.82
N PRO A 40 -6.11 -8.13 6.74
CA PRO A 40 -6.42 -9.52 6.42
C PRO A 40 -6.11 -10.43 7.62
N ARG A 41 -6.89 -11.51 7.79
CA ARG A 41 -6.82 -12.39 8.96
C ARG A 41 -5.42 -12.94 9.24
N GLU A 42 -4.62 -13.16 8.21
CA GLU A 42 -3.24 -13.65 8.31
C GLU A 42 -2.30 -12.60 8.94
N TYR A 43 -2.64 -11.32 8.83
CA TYR A 43 -1.86 -10.17 9.30
C TYR A 43 -2.50 -9.44 10.48
N SER A 44 -3.65 -9.91 10.97
CA SER A 44 -4.36 -9.27 12.08
C SER A 44 -3.62 -9.36 13.42
N HIS A 45 -2.57 -10.18 13.50
CA HIS A 45 -1.71 -10.30 14.67
C HIS A 45 -0.76 -9.11 14.83
N ASP A 46 -0.37 -8.48 13.71
CA ASP A 46 0.51 -7.30 13.69
C ASP A 46 -0.30 -6.02 13.97
N CYS A 47 -1.35 -5.80 13.19
CA CYS A 47 -2.25 -4.66 13.34
C CYS A 47 -3.64 -5.02 12.84
N THR A 48 -4.66 -4.44 13.48
CA THR A 48 -6.06 -4.63 13.06
C THR A 48 -6.44 -3.75 11.87
N LEU A 49 -5.61 -2.77 11.50
CA LEU A 49 -5.84 -1.80 10.43
C LEU A 49 -4.76 -1.91 9.35
N ALA A 50 -5.19 -2.00 8.10
CA ALA A 50 -4.36 -1.96 6.91
C ALA A 50 -4.80 -0.83 5.97
N ILE A 51 -3.96 -0.51 4.99
CA ILE A 51 -4.34 0.34 3.87
C ILE A 51 -4.48 -0.56 2.65
N TYR A 52 -5.70 -0.67 2.14
CA TYR A 52 -5.98 -1.24 0.83
C TYR A 52 -5.53 -0.26 -0.25
N LEU A 53 -4.93 -0.79 -1.30
CA LEU A 53 -4.58 -0.02 -2.50
C LEU A 53 -5.07 -0.72 -3.75
N GLU A 54 -5.68 0.06 -4.63
CA GLU A 54 -6.22 -0.40 -5.92
C GLU A 54 -5.83 0.56 -7.03
N SER A 55 -5.39 0.02 -8.16
CA SER A 55 -5.15 0.84 -9.35
C SER A 55 -6.44 1.15 -10.08
N THR A 56 -6.58 2.42 -10.47
CA THR A 56 -7.61 2.88 -11.41
C THR A 56 -7.24 2.60 -12.87
N LYS A 57 -6.02 2.13 -13.13
CA LYS A 57 -5.56 1.75 -14.46
C LYS A 57 -5.86 0.27 -14.72
N GLU A 58 -6.29 -0.05 -15.94
CA GLU A 58 -6.63 -1.42 -16.32
C GLU A 58 -5.41 -2.32 -16.45
N ASP A 59 -4.23 -1.76 -16.75
CA ASP A 59 -2.96 -2.48 -16.86
C ASP A 59 -1.87 -1.84 -16.01
N PHE A 60 -1.44 -2.58 -14.99
CA PHE A 60 -0.26 -2.29 -14.20
C PHE A 60 0.81 -3.35 -14.53
N SER A 61 1.93 -2.91 -15.10
CA SER A 61 3.04 -3.81 -15.42
C SER A 61 3.77 -4.25 -14.15
N LYS A 62 4.46 -5.40 -14.19
CA LYS A 62 5.29 -5.87 -13.06
C LYS A 62 6.39 -4.87 -12.70
N GLU A 63 6.94 -4.18 -13.69
CA GLU A 63 7.95 -3.14 -13.50
C GLU A 63 7.37 -1.93 -12.75
N GLU A 64 6.14 -1.53 -13.05
CA GLU A 64 5.44 -0.48 -12.31
C GLU A 64 5.11 -0.89 -10.88
N ILE A 65 4.75 -2.15 -10.63
CA ILE A 65 4.53 -2.66 -9.26
C ILE A 65 5.83 -2.61 -8.46
N LEU A 66 6.94 -3.04 -9.04
CA LEU A 66 8.25 -2.99 -8.39
C LEU A 66 8.68 -1.56 -8.10
N TYR A 67 8.53 -0.66 -9.09
CA TYR A 67 8.82 0.75 -8.92
C TYR A 67 7.93 1.38 -7.83
N LEU A 68 6.64 1.06 -7.81
CA LEU A 68 5.71 1.51 -6.78
C LEU A 68 6.12 1.02 -5.38
N SER A 69 6.53 -0.24 -5.27
CA SER A 69 7.03 -0.81 -4.01
C SER A 69 8.26 -0.03 -3.51
N THR A 70 9.22 0.27 -4.38
CA THR A 70 10.39 1.08 -4.03
C THR A 70 10.00 2.51 -3.62
N GLU A 71 9.01 3.11 -4.28
CA GLU A 71 8.54 4.45 -3.92
C GLU A 71 7.83 4.45 -2.55
N PHE A 72 7.06 3.41 -2.22
CA PHE A 72 6.51 3.23 -0.86
C PHE A 72 7.63 3.11 0.17
N GLU A 73 8.65 2.29 -0.10
CA GLU A 73 9.81 2.14 0.79
C GLU A 73 10.51 3.48 1.02
N ASN A 74 10.80 4.23 -0.04
CA ASN A 74 11.45 5.52 0.05
C ASN A 74 10.61 6.54 0.86
N LEU A 75 9.30 6.61 0.60
CA LEU A 75 8.42 7.57 1.27
C LEU A 75 8.26 7.23 2.76
N LEU A 76 8.01 5.96 3.08
CA LEU A 76 7.72 5.51 4.44
C LEU A 76 9.01 5.41 5.28
N ALA A 77 10.16 5.11 4.67
CA ALA A 77 11.46 5.16 5.33
C ALA A 77 11.81 6.59 5.79
N GLN A 78 11.52 7.62 4.99
CA GLN A 78 11.70 9.03 5.39
C GLN A 78 10.85 9.43 6.61
N LYS A 79 9.81 8.65 6.92
CA LYS A 79 8.93 8.84 8.08
C LYS A 79 9.19 7.83 9.20
N GLU A 80 10.21 6.98 9.04
CA GLU A 80 10.54 5.88 9.97
C GLU A 80 9.36 4.93 10.19
N ILE A 81 8.53 4.74 9.17
CA ILE A 81 7.34 3.88 9.22
C ILE A 81 7.71 2.51 8.64
N ALA A 82 7.76 1.50 9.50
CA ALA A 82 7.82 0.11 9.08
C ALA A 82 6.48 -0.33 8.46
N PHE A 83 6.55 -1.09 7.38
CA PHE A 83 5.37 -1.64 6.71
C PHE A 83 5.72 -2.95 5.99
N LYS A 84 4.68 -3.70 5.63
CA LYS A 84 4.76 -4.84 4.73
C LYS A 84 3.79 -4.63 3.59
N PHE A 85 4.31 -4.64 2.36
CA PHE A 85 3.50 -4.57 1.16
C PHE A 85 3.13 -5.98 0.68
N VAL A 86 1.83 -6.21 0.46
CA VAL A 86 1.27 -7.48 0.01
C VAL A 86 0.48 -7.22 -1.27
N CYS A 87 0.94 -7.75 -2.39
CA CYS A 87 0.20 -7.72 -3.65
C CYS A 87 -0.79 -8.89 -3.70
N THR A 88 -2.03 -8.65 -4.10
CA THR A 88 -3.06 -9.71 -4.26
C THR A 88 -3.36 -10.05 -5.71
N SER A 89 -2.74 -9.36 -6.66
CA SER A 89 -2.85 -9.67 -8.09
C SER A 89 -1.96 -10.87 -8.46
N GLU A 90 -2.28 -12.05 -7.93
CA GLU A 90 -1.83 -13.35 -8.44
C GLU A 90 -3.05 -14.20 -8.79
N LYS A 91 -3.58 -13.98 -10.00
CA LYS A 91 -4.33 -15.02 -10.72
C LYS A 91 -3.85 -15.02 -12.17
N SER A 92 -2.97 -15.96 -12.48
CA SER A 92 -2.82 -16.56 -13.80
C SER A 92 -2.63 -18.05 -13.60
#